data_AF-A0A101HHT6-F1
#
_entry.id   AF-A0A101HHT6-F1
#
_cell.length_a   1.000
_cell.length_b   1.000
_cell.length_c   1.000
_cell.angle_alpha   90.00
_cell.angle_beta   90.00
_cell.angle_gamma   90.00
#
_symmetry.space_group_name_H-M   'P 1'
#
loop_
_entity.id
_entity.type
_entity.pdbx_description
1 polymer ?
#
loop_
_entity_poly.entity_id
_entity_poly.type
_entity_poly.pdbx_seq_one_letter_code
_entity_poly.pdbx_strand_id
1 'polypeptide(L)'
;MKIADLDIDKEDGMRPSPKDRIPMIKEVFELVLGREPSSRELSFYKYGTQDREEIIEKLLNDDEHKKLVEKAGKVPKLEDKVKGTEHKVVKLTQQIKDMEEESKQIKNLLDEKNREIAILRREKQDPYNFTHSDALRYIKGLTENDRTRVDTETSQSPSNGERHFTSVSATQEPQRKNFLDKVYDLIKG
;
A
#
# COMPACT_ATOMS: atom_id res chain seq x y z
N MET A 1 33.04 -20.16 82.60
CA MET A 1 33.02 -20.77 81.24
C MET A 1 33.90 -19.92 80.34
N LYS A 2 34.88 -20.53 79.68
CA LYS A 2 35.80 -19.84 78.77
C LYS A 2 35.07 -19.65 77.44
N ILE A 3 35.31 -18.52 76.77
CA ILE A 3 34.70 -18.13 75.48
C ILE A 3 35.18 -19.04 74.32
N ALA A 4 35.95 -20.11 74.61
CA ALA A 4 36.53 -21.01 73.62
C ALA A 4 35.59 -22.14 73.17
N ASP A 5 34.40 -22.27 73.77
CA ASP A 5 33.45 -23.37 73.48
C ASP A 5 32.28 -22.94 72.58
N LEU A 6 32.39 -21.78 71.92
CA LEU A 6 31.48 -21.38 70.84
C LEU A 6 32.05 -21.93 69.53
N ASP A 7 31.58 -23.12 69.13
CA ASP A 7 31.72 -23.68 67.78
C ASP A 7 31.04 -22.75 66.76
N ILE A 8 31.69 -21.62 66.45
CA ILE A 8 31.33 -20.75 65.33
C ILE A 8 31.91 -21.41 64.07
N ASP A 9 31.06 -22.24 63.48
CA ASP A 9 30.94 -22.51 62.04
C ASP A 9 32.25 -22.82 61.28
N LYS A 10 32.63 -24.11 61.29
CA LYS A 10 33.60 -24.68 60.32
C LYS A 10 33.11 -24.65 58.86
N GLU A 11 31.93 -24.13 58.58
CA GLU A 11 31.35 -24.00 57.23
C GLU A 11 31.81 -22.72 56.49
N ASP A 12 32.37 -21.72 57.20
CA ASP A 12 32.84 -20.48 56.56
C ASP A 12 34.19 -20.63 55.81
N GLY A 13 34.85 -21.77 55.95
CA GLY A 13 36.18 -22.04 55.36
C GLY A 13 36.21 -22.32 53.85
N MET A 14 35.04 -22.50 53.21
CA MET A 14 34.95 -22.88 51.79
C MET A 14 34.25 -21.82 50.92
N ARG A 15 34.14 -20.59 51.42
CA ARG A 15 33.51 -19.50 50.67
C ARG A 15 34.53 -18.81 49.76
N PRO A 16 34.30 -18.74 48.43
CA PRO A 16 35.17 -18.01 47.54
C PRO A 16 35.22 -16.52 47.92
N SER A 17 36.41 -15.93 47.81
CA SER A 17 36.64 -14.52 48.09
C SER A 17 35.67 -13.64 47.27
N PRO A 18 35.24 -12.48 47.78
CA PRO A 18 34.37 -11.56 47.05
C PRO A 18 34.91 -11.12 45.68
N LYS A 19 36.22 -11.29 45.42
CA LYS A 19 36.84 -11.05 44.10
C LYS A 19 36.59 -12.20 43.13
N ASP A 20 36.60 -13.44 43.61
CA ASP A 20 36.44 -14.66 42.81
C ASP A 20 34.97 -14.93 42.46
N ARG A 21 34.04 -14.34 43.22
CA ARG A 21 32.59 -14.43 42.96
C ARG A 21 32.10 -13.53 41.83
N ILE A 22 32.80 -12.44 41.53
CA ILE A 22 32.43 -11.51 40.45
C ILE A 22 32.36 -12.21 39.07
N PRO A 23 33.39 -12.95 38.60
CA PRO A 23 33.33 -13.62 37.30
C PRO A 23 32.23 -14.68 37.25
N MET A 24 32.06 -15.45 38.33
CA MET A 24 31.02 -16.44 38.47
C MET A 24 29.60 -15.85 38.34
N ILE A 25 29.33 -14.70 38.99
CA ILE A 25 28.04 -14.02 38.90
C ILE A 25 27.80 -13.53 37.47
N LYS A 26 28.82 -12.97 36.81
CA LYS A 26 28.71 -12.54 35.40
C LYS A 26 28.36 -13.70 34.47
N GLU A 27 29.05 -14.83 34.59
CA GLU A 27 28.76 -16.02 33.79
C GLU A 27 27.32 -16.51 33.99
N VAL A 28 26.84 -16.53 35.24
CA VAL A 28 25.47 -16.97 35.54
C VAL A 28 24.42 -16.04 34.94
N PHE A 29 24.62 -14.73 35.05
CA PHE A 29 23.71 -13.75 34.45
C PHE A 29 23.70 -13.82 32.93
N GLU A 30 24.86 -14.00 32.32
CA GLU A 30 24.98 -14.15 30.87
C GLU A 30 24.35 -15.46 30.38
N LEU A 31 24.51 -16.55 31.13
CA LEU A 31 23.90 -17.83 30.80
C LEU A 31 22.37 -17.81 30.89
N VAL A 32 21.80 -17.20 31.94
CA VAL A 32 20.35 -17.25 32.20
C VAL A 32 19.60 -16.12 31.48
N LEU A 33 20.12 -14.90 31.54
CA LEU A 33 19.43 -13.70 31.03
C LEU A 33 20.06 -13.14 29.74
N GLY A 34 21.24 -13.62 29.33
CA GLY A 34 21.93 -13.11 28.14
C GLY A 34 22.43 -11.66 28.28
N ARG A 35 22.60 -11.18 29.52
CA ARG A 35 23.08 -9.82 29.82
C ARG A 35 24.07 -9.81 30.98
N GLU A 36 24.87 -8.75 31.08
CA GLU A 36 25.65 -8.50 32.28
C GLU A 36 24.76 -8.10 33.48
N PRO A 37 25.17 -8.45 34.71
CA PRO A 37 24.49 -8.01 35.92
C PRO A 37 24.64 -6.50 36.10
N SER A 38 23.57 -5.84 36.57
CA SER A 38 23.60 -4.43 36.97
C SER A 38 24.52 -4.24 38.18
N SER A 39 25.08 -3.04 38.37
CA SER A 39 25.91 -2.70 39.53
C SER A 39 25.24 -3.03 40.86
N ARG A 40 23.91 -2.90 40.94
CA ARG A 40 23.12 -3.26 42.13
C ARG A 40 23.04 -4.77 42.33
N GLU A 41 22.76 -5.53 41.27
CA GLU A 41 22.66 -6.99 41.29
C GLU A 41 24.03 -7.62 41.60
N LEU A 42 25.08 -7.13 40.95
CA LEU A 42 26.45 -7.56 41.19
C LEU A 42 26.83 -7.36 42.65
N SER A 43 26.51 -6.20 43.23
CA SER A 43 26.80 -5.92 44.64
C SER A 43 25.98 -6.82 45.57
N PHE A 44 24.71 -7.06 45.25
CA PHE A 44 23.82 -7.92 46.03
C PHE A 44 24.34 -9.36 46.13
N TYR A 45 24.70 -9.97 44.99
CA TYR A 45 25.20 -11.35 44.96
C TYR A 45 26.66 -11.47 45.40
N LYS A 46 27.48 -10.44 45.21
CA LYS A 46 28.89 -10.43 45.65
C LYS A 46 29.03 -10.56 47.17
N TYR A 47 28.16 -9.90 47.93
CA TYR A 47 28.17 -9.95 49.39
C TYR A 47 27.10 -10.87 49.98
N GLY A 48 26.24 -11.46 49.15
CA GLY A 48 25.19 -12.38 49.58
C GLY A 48 25.72 -13.76 49.95
N THR A 49 24.98 -14.51 50.77
CA THR A 49 25.37 -15.85 51.24
C THR A 49 25.06 -16.97 50.24
N GLN A 50 24.64 -16.63 49.03
CA GLN A 50 24.04 -17.57 48.09
C GLN A 50 25.05 -18.30 47.20
N ASP A 51 24.87 -19.60 47.03
CA ASP A 51 25.69 -20.41 46.14
C ASP A 51 25.29 -20.25 44.66
N ARG A 52 26.12 -20.76 43.76
CA ARG A 52 25.90 -20.66 42.30
C ARG A 52 24.51 -21.10 41.89
N GLU A 53 24.12 -22.26 42.41
CA GLU A 53 22.90 -22.96 42.05
C GLU A 53 21.67 -22.19 42.55
N GLU A 54 21.73 -21.64 43.77
CA GLU A 54 20.68 -20.78 44.29
C GLU A 54 20.52 -19.48 43.49
N ILE A 55 21.62 -18.89 43.01
CA ILE A 55 21.57 -17.69 42.16
C ILE A 55 20.89 -18.05 40.83
N ILE A 56 21.23 -19.19 40.22
CA ILE A 56 20.60 -19.67 38.98
C ILE A 56 19.09 -19.89 39.19
N GLU A 57 18.69 -20.60 40.24
CA GLU A 57 17.29 -20.86 40.52
C GLU A 57 16.48 -19.58 40.76
N LYS A 58 17.06 -18.59 41.44
CA LYS A 58 16.41 -17.28 41.60
C LYS A 58 16.20 -16.59 40.26
N LEU A 59 17.24 -16.53 39.42
CA LEU A 59 17.14 -15.87 38.12
C LEU A 59 16.17 -16.57 37.16
N LEU A 60 16.07 -17.90 37.22
CA LEU A 60 15.11 -18.67 36.43
C LEU A 60 13.65 -18.41 36.85
N ASN A 61 13.42 -18.22 38.15
CA ASN A 61 12.10 -17.97 38.72
C ASN A 61 11.67 -16.50 38.66
N ASP A 62 12.63 -15.59 38.46
CA ASP A 62 12.39 -14.16 38.34
C ASP A 62 11.49 -13.83 37.14
N ASP A 63 10.70 -12.76 37.32
CA ASP A 63 9.78 -12.28 36.30
C ASP A 63 10.51 -11.82 35.02
N GLU A 64 11.77 -11.42 35.12
CA GLU A 64 12.59 -11.03 33.97
C GLU A 64 12.79 -12.20 33.01
N HIS A 65 13.20 -13.36 33.52
CA HIS A 65 13.42 -14.55 32.72
C HIS A 65 12.10 -15.05 32.10
N LYS A 66 11.01 -15.07 32.87
CA LYS A 66 9.67 -15.41 32.34
C LYS A 66 9.26 -14.50 31.18
N LYS A 67 9.43 -13.19 31.34
CA LYS A 67 9.15 -12.21 30.27
C LYS A 67 10.05 -12.40 29.06
N LEU A 68 11.32 -12.77 29.27
CA LEU A 68 12.26 -13.04 28.18
C LEU A 68 11.80 -14.25 27.34
N VAL A 69 11.43 -15.35 27.99
CA VAL A 69 10.91 -16.56 27.33
C VAL A 69 9.61 -16.26 26.56
N GLU A 70 8.68 -15.52 27.16
CA GLU A 70 7.45 -15.10 26.48
C GLU A 70 7.73 -14.23 25.25
N LYS A 71 8.69 -13.30 25.35
CA LYS A 71 9.10 -12.46 24.23
C LYS A 71 9.75 -13.31 23.13
N ALA A 72 10.66 -14.20 23.49
CA ALA A 72 11.32 -15.11 22.55
C ALA A 72 10.30 -15.96 21.78
N GLY A 73 9.28 -16.50 22.45
CA GLY A 73 8.18 -17.23 21.78
C GLY A 73 7.34 -16.38 20.81
N LYS A 74 7.35 -15.05 20.95
CA LYS A 74 6.66 -14.12 20.05
C LYS A 74 7.51 -13.70 18.85
N VAL A 75 8.84 -13.85 18.91
CA VAL A 75 9.76 -13.42 17.84
C VAL A 75 9.46 -14.11 16.50
N PRO A 76 9.31 -15.46 16.42
CA PRO A 76 9.02 -16.11 15.13
C PRO A 76 7.72 -15.60 14.51
N LYS A 77 6.68 -15.40 15.33
CA LYS A 77 5.39 -14.85 14.89
C LYS A 77 5.49 -13.42 14.40
N LEU A 78 6.42 -12.63 14.94
CA LEU A 78 6.69 -11.27 14.50
C LEU A 78 7.45 -11.28 13.17
N GLU A 79 8.45 -12.15 13.01
CA GLU A 79 9.17 -12.31 11.75
C GLU A 79 8.25 -12.70 10.59
N ASP A 80 7.34 -13.66 10.82
CA ASP A 80 6.36 -14.07 9.82
C ASP A 80 5.41 -12.91 9.45
N LYS A 81 5.01 -12.11 10.44
CA LYS A 81 4.20 -10.90 10.20
C LYS A 81 4.97 -9.87 9.40
N VAL A 82 6.25 -9.64 9.72
CA VAL A 82 7.12 -8.69 9.01
C VAL A 82 7.25 -9.11 7.54
N LYS A 83 7.62 -10.37 7.28
CA LYS A 83 7.69 -10.92 5.91
C LYS A 83 6.36 -10.78 5.18
N GLY A 84 5.26 -11.11 5.84
CA GLY A 84 3.91 -10.95 5.29
C GLY A 84 3.56 -9.51 4.95
N THR A 85 3.98 -8.54 5.77
CA THR A 85 3.80 -7.11 5.49
C THR A 85 4.69 -6.61 4.37
N GLU A 86 5.95 -7.04 4.31
CA GLU A 86 6.88 -6.70 3.23
C GLU A 86 6.35 -7.16 1.87
N HIS A 87 5.85 -8.40 1.79
CA HIS A 87 5.21 -8.90 0.57
C HIS A 87 4.00 -8.06 0.15
N LYS A 88 3.18 -7.60 1.09
CA LYS A 88 2.06 -6.70 0.79
C LYS A 88 2.54 -5.36 0.28
N VAL A 89 3.57 -4.77 0.89
CA VAL A 89 4.17 -3.52 0.42
C VAL A 89 4.67 -3.68 -1.01
N VAL A 90 5.44 -4.73 -1.30
CA VAL A 90 5.93 -5.01 -2.66
C VAL A 90 4.77 -5.11 -3.66
N LYS A 91 3.74 -5.89 -3.32
CA LYS A 91 2.55 -6.04 -4.18
C LYS A 91 1.87 -4.69 -4.45
N LEU A 92 1.64 -3.89 -3.43
CA LEU A 92 0.99 -2.58 -3.57
C LEU A 92 1.86 -1.62 -4.39
N THR A 93 3.18 -1.61 -4.16
CA THR A 93 4.08 -0.76 -4.95
C THR A 93 4.10 -1.15 -6.43
N GLN A 94 4.00 -2.44 -6.74
CA GLN A 94 3.88 -2.90 -8.12
C GLN A 94 2.55 -2.43 -8.73
N GLN A 95 1.44 -2.62 -8.02
CA GLN A 95 0.12 -2.16 -8.48
C GLN A 95 0.08 -0.65 -8.76
N ILE A 96 0.74 0.16 -7.92
CA ILE A 96 0.83 1.61 -8.15
C ILE A 96 1.60 1.92 -9.44
N LYS A 97 2.72 1.24 -9.68
CA LYS A 97 3.51 1.42 -10.91
C LYS A 97 2.71 1.02 -12.14
N ASP A 98 2.04 -0.13 -12.10
CA ASP A 98 1.21 -0.61 -13.20
C ASP A 98 0.10 0.41 -13.51
N MET A 99 -0.59 0.93 -12.48
CA MET A 99 -1.62 1.97 -12.64
C MET A 99 -1.07 3.29 -13.21
N GLU A 100 0.15 3.68 -12.84
CA GLU A 100 0.79 4.88 -13.36
C GLU A 100 1.12 4.73 -14.85
N GLU A 101 1.63 3.57 -15.24
CA GLU A 101 1.90 3.23 -16.64
C GLU A 101 0.60 3.17 -17.47
N GLU A 102 -0.45 2.51 -16.96
CA GLU A 102 -1.77 2.48 -17.58
C GLU A 102 -2.34 3.89 -17.76
N SER A 103 -2.25 4.75 -16.73
CA SER A 103 -2.71 6.14 -16.80
C SER A 103 -1.97 6.92 -17.89
N LYS A 104 -0.65 6.71 -18.00
CA LYS A 104 0.17 7.34 -19.04
C LYS A 104 -0.24 6.89 -20.43
N GLN A 105 -0.47 5.59 -20.63
CA GLN A 105 -0.93 5.05 -21.91
C GLN A 105 -2.31 5.60 -22.30
N ILE A 106 -3.24 5.69 -21.35
CA ILE A 106 -4.58 6.24 -21.57
C ILE A 106 -4.50 7.72 -21.98
N LYS A 107 -3.64 8.51 -21.32
CA LYS A 107 -3.42 9.93 -21.69
C LYS A 107 -2.89 10.05 -23.12
N ASN A 108 -1.88 9.27 -23.49
CA ASN A 108 -1.33 9.28 -24.84
C ASN A 108 -2.41 8.94 -25.89
N LEU A 109 -3.22 7.91 -25.64
CA LEU A 109 -4.30 7.52 -26.54
C LEU A 109 -5.37 8.62 -26.67
N LEU A 110 -5.67 9.32 -25.57
CA LEU A 110 -6.61 10.44 -25.59
C LEU A 110 -6.06 11.60 -26.42
N ASP A 111 -4.78 11.91 -26.27
CA ASP A 111 -4.10 12.97 -27.03
C ASP A 111 -4.06 12.65 -28.53
N GLU A 112 -3.77 11.40 -28.90
CA GLU A 112 -3.83 10.92 -30.29
C GLU A 112 -5.24 11.06 -30.86
N LYS A 113 -6.27 10.62 -30.14
CA LYS A 113 -7.67 10.78 -30.57
C LYS A 113 -8.06 12.23 -30.73
N ASN A 114 -7.66 13.10 -29.80
CA ASN A 114 -7.95 14.53 -29.88
C ASN A 114 -7.25 15.17 -31.08
N ARG A 115 -6.00 14.77 -31.37
CA ARG A 115 -5.26 15.20 -32.56
C ARG A 115 -5.97 14.78 -33.85
N GLU A 116 -6.42 13.53 -33.92
CA GLU A 116 -7.15 13.02 -35.08
C GLU A 116 -8.47 13.75 -35.29
N ILE A 117 -9.23 13.99 -34.21
CA ILE A 117 -10.46 14.80 -34.27
C ILE A 117 -10.17 16.20 -34.79
N ALA A 118 -9.06 16.82 -34.38
CA ALA A 118 -8.68 18.15 -34.88
C ALA A 118 -8.34 18.13 -36.38
N ILE A 119 -7.66 17.09 -36.86
CA ILE A 119 -7.38 16.89 -38.29
C ILE A 119 -8.69 16.74 -39.07
N LEU A 120 -9.57 15.83 -38.66
CA LEU A 120 -10.87 15.60 -39.31
C LEU A 120 -11.77 16.85 -39.30
N ARG A 121 -11.75 17.63 -38.22
CA ARG A 121 -12.47 18.91 -38.17
C ARG A 121 -11.92 19.91 -39.16
N ARG A 122 -10.60 19.99 -39.31
CA ARG A 122 -9.95 20.86 -40.29
C ARG A 122 -10.29 20.42 -41.71
N GLU A 123 -10.21 19.13 -42.00
CA GLU A 123 -10.57 18.55 -43.30
C GLU A 123 -12.04 18.81 -43.67
N LYS A 124 -12.95 18.74 -42.70
CA LYS A 124 -14.36 19.05 -42.91
C LYS A 124 -14.61 20.56 -43.11
N GLN A 125 -13.85 21.39 -42.42
CA GLN A 125 -13.99 22.84 -42.50
C GLN A 125 -13.31 23.43 -43.73
N ASP A 126 -12.39 22.69 -44.36
CA ASP A 126 -11.76 23.07 -45.62
C ASP A 126 -12.76 22.96 -46.78
N PRO A 127 -13.22 24.10 -47.33
CA PRO A 127 -14.19 24.10 -48.42
C PRO A 127 -13.59 23.58 -49.75
N TYR A 128 -12.29 23.30 -49.82
CA TYR A 128 -11.60 22.79 -51.01
C TYR A 128 -11.15 21.33 -50.88
N ASN A 129 -11.50 20.65 -49.79
CA ASN A 129 -11.24 19.23 -49.62
C ASN A 129 -12.28 18.38 -50.39
N PHE A 130 -12.21 18.47 -51.71
CA PHE A 130 -13.07 17.71 -52.62
C PHE A 130 -12.39 16.40 -53.00
N THR A 131 -13.14 15.30 -53.01
CA THR A 131 -12.74 14.13 -53.80
C THR A 131 -12.73 14.50 -55.28
N HIS A 132 -11.94 13.80 -56.12
CA HIS A 132 -11.87 14.11 -57.55
C HIS A 132 -13.25 14.12 -58.23
N SER A 133 -14.16 13.24 -57.81
CA SER A 133 -15.55 13.20 -58.25
C SER A 133 -16.38 14.40 -57.80
N ASP A 134 -16.20 14.86 -56.57
CA ASP A 134 -16.94 16.00 -56.02
C ASP A 134 -16.47 17.34 -56.62
N ALA A 135 -15.16 17.45 -56.88
CA ALA A 135 -14.58 18.60 -57.57
C ALA A 135 -15.13 18.74 -58.99
N LEU A 136 -15.22 17.63 -59.73
CA LEU A 136 -15.80 17.61 -61.07
C LEU A 136 -17.29 17.98 -61.05
N ARG A 137 -18.05 17.53 -60.04
CA ARG A 137 -19.46 17.90 -59.88
C ARG A 137 -19.65 19.38 -59.54
N TYR A 138 -18.78 19.94 -58.70
CA TYR A 138 -18.78 21.37 -58.38
C TYR A 138 -18.45 22.23 -59.61
N ILE A 139 -17.40 21.89 -60.35
CA ILE A 139 -17.02 22.57 -61.60
C ILE A 139 -18.16 22.49 -62.62
N LYS A 140 -18.77 21.31 -62.78
CA LYS A 140 -19.91 21.12 -63.68
C LYS A 140 -21.09 22.03 -63.31
N GLY A 141 -21.44 22.13 -62.02
CA GLY A 141 -22.51 23.02 -61.54
C GLY A 141 -22.21 24.51 -61.75
N LEU A 142 -20.94 24.93 -61.67
CA LEU A 142 -20.53 26.30 -62.02
C LEU A 142 -20.67 26.56 -63.53
N THR A 143 -20.35 25.58 -64.38
CA THR A 143 -20.46 25.72 -65.84
C THR A 143 -21.88 25.63 -66.38
N GLU A 144 -22.80 24.96 -65.67
CA GLU A 144 -24.19 24.77 -66.11
C GLU A 144 -25.09 25.96 -65.75
N ASN A 145 -24.80 26.70 -64.67
CA ASN A 145 -25.62 27.84 -64.23
C ASN A 145 -25.47 29.10 -65.12
N ASP A 146 -24.44 29.21 -65.95
CA ASP A 146 -24.25 30.34 -66.87
C ASP A 146 -25.04 30.21 -68.19
N ARG A 147 -25.76 29.09 -68.41
CA ARG A 147 -26.51 28.87 -69.66
C ARG A 147 -28.03 29.04 -69.55
N THR A 148 -28.59 29.22 -68.35
CA THR A 148 -30.06 29.28 -68.17
C THR A 148 -30.50 30.41 -67.24
N ARG A 149 -30.01 31.63 -67.49
CA ARG A 149 -30.54 32.84 -66.84
C ARG A 149 -31.12 33.82 -67.85
N VAL A 150 -32.03 33.31 -68.68
CA VAL A 150 -33.08 34.11 -69.33
C VAL A 150 -34.35 33.28 -69.18
N ASP A 151 -35.34 33.87 -68.53
CA ASP A 151 -36.72 33.41 -68.34
C ASP A 151 -36.93 32.22 -67.39
N THR A 152 -37.45 32.49 -66.19
CA THR A 152 -38.89 32.28 -65.86
C THR A 152 -39.03 32.53 -64.35
N GLU A 153 -39.75 33.59 -63.98
CA GLU A 153 -40.32 33.75 -62.64
C GLU A 153 -41.28 32.59 -62.37
N THR A 154 -41.29 32.02 -61.15
CA THR A 154 -42.50 31.70 -60.35
C THR A 154 -42.05 30.96 -59.08
N SER A 155 -42.05 31.70 -57.98
CA SER A 155 -42.47 31.29 -56.63
C SER A 155 -42.51 29.79 -56.26
N GLN A 156 -41.69 29.39 -55.29
CA GLN A 156 -42.12 28.93 -53.96
C GLN A 156 -40.94 28.39 -53.12
N SER A 157 -40.90 28.79 -51.85
CA SER A 157 -40.20 28.18 -50.72
C SER A 157 -41.10 28.36 -49.49
N PRO A 158 -40.90 27.66 -48.37
CA PRO A 158 -40.67 26.22 -48.18
C PRO A 158 -41.69 25.63 -47.15
N SER A 159 -41.97 24.31 -47.16
CA SER A 159 -42.78 23.68 -46.09
C SER A 159 -41.98 22.62 -45.33
N ASN A 160 -41.91 22.83 -44.01
CA ASN A 160 -41.43 21.94 -42.96
C ASN A 160 -42.25 20.63 -42.85
N GLY A 161 -41.59 19.59 -42.33
CA GLY A 161 -42.18 18.33 -41.80
C GLY A 161 -41.73 17.12 -42.61
N GLU A 162 -41.20 16.01 -42.08
CA GLU A 162 -41.01 15.50 -40.72
C GLU A 162 -39.75 14.61 -40.79
N ARG A 163 -38.81 14.76 -39.85
CA ARG A 163 -37.75 13.76 -39.64
C ARG A 163 -38.21 12.86 -38.51
N HIS A 164 -38.61 11.63 -38.83
CA HIS A 164 -38.87 10.61 -37.82
C HIS A 164 -37.56 10.25 -37.12
N PHE A 165 -37.46 10.63 -35.84
CA PHE A 165 -36.43 10.15 -34.92
C PHE A 165 -36.98 8.90 -34.23
N THR A 166 -36.47 7.72 -34.58
CA THR A 166 -36.80 6.48 -33.88
C THR A 166 -35.93 6.37 -32.62
N SER A 167 -36.49 6.81 -31.48
CA SER A 167 -35.93 6.49 -30.18
C SER A 167 -36.10 5.00 -29.93
N VAL A 168 -35.00 4.25 -29.90
CA VAL A 168 -34.99 2.88 -29.39
C VAL A 168 -35.24 2.97 -27.89
N SER A 169 -36.46 2.64 -27.47
CA SER A 169 -36.83 2.47 -26.07
C SER A 169 -36.04 1.29 -25.50
N ALA A 170 -34.91 1.57 -24.84
CA ALA A 170 -34.24 0.59 -24.02
C ALA A 170 -35.17 0.24 -22.84
N THR A 171 -35.61 -1.00 -22.77
CA THR A 171 -36.17 -1.59 -21.56
C THR A 171 -35.21 -1.32 -20.40
N GLN A 172 -35.66 -0.58 -19.40
CA GLN A 172 -34.93 -0.31 -18.17
C GLN A 172 -34.61 -1.63 -17.47
N GLU A 173 -33.39 -2.15 -17.67
CA GLU A 173 -32.80 -3.06 -16.70
C GLU A 173 -32.50 -2.28 -15.40
N PRO A 174 -32.72 -2.88 -14.22
CA PRO A 174 -32.48 -2.21 -12.95
C PRO A 174 -31.00 -1.83 -12.86
N GLN A 175 -30.71 -0.53 -12.87
CA GLN A 175 -29.36 -0.01 -12.75
C GLN A 175 -28.75 -0.53 -11.44
N ARG A 176 -27.66 -1.27 -11.57
CA ARG A 176 -26.86 -1.69 -10.42
C ARG A 176 -26.35 -0.43 -9.72
N LYS A 177 -26.69 -0.26 -8.44
CA LYS A 177 -26.23 0.85 -7.60
C LYS A 177 -24.72 1.08 -7.80
N ASN A 178 -24.37 2.30 -8.19
CA ASN A 178 -22.98 2.67 -8.41
C ASN A 178 -22.21 2.65 -7.09
N PHE A 179 -20.89 2.54 -7.17
CA PHE A 179 -20.01 2.53 -6.00
C PHE A 179 -20.28 3.74 -5.08
N LEU A 180 -20.55 4.90 -5.67
CA LEU A 180 -20.89 6.12 -4.93
C LEU A 180 -22.20 5.99 -4.14
N ASP A 181 -23.21 5.32 -4.66
CA ASP A 181 -24.47 5.07 -3.92
C ASP A 181 -24.23 4.16 -2.71
N LYS A 182 -23.35 3.15 -2.86
CA LYS A 182 -22.99 2.25 -1.75
C LYS A 182 -22.18 2.96 -0.66
N VAL A 183 -21.29 3.86 -1.05
CA VAL A 183 -20.50 4.67 -0.10
C VAL A 183 -21.41 5.67 0.63
N TYR A 184 -22.37 6.26 -0.08
CA TYR A 184 -23.33 7.19 0.53
C TYR A 184 -24.26 6.48 1.54
N ASP A 185 -24.74 5.28 1.19
CA ASP A 185 -25.55 4.45 2.10
C ASP A 185 -24.75 4.03 3.36
N LEU A 186 -23.43 3.84 3.25
CA LEU A 186 -22.57 3.47 4.39
C LEU A 186 -22.25 4.63 5.34
N ILE A 187 -22.23 5.87 4.83
CA ILE A 187 -21.97 7.07 5.63
C ILE A 187 -23.24 7.55 6.35
N LYS A 188 -24.42 7.23 5.79
CA LYS A 188 -25.72 7.69 6.29
C LYS A 188 -26.45 6.67 7.17
N GLY A 189 -26.02 5.41 7.19
CA GLY A 189 -26.50 4.34 8.09
C GLY A 189 -25.63 4.19 9.31
#